data_AF-A0A914PKC5-F1
#
_entry.id   AF-A0A914PKC5-F1
#
_cell.length_a   1.000
_cell.length_b   1.000
_cell.length_c   1.000
_cell.angle_alpha   90.00
_cell.angle_beta   90.00
_cell.angle_gamma   90.00
#
_symmetry.space_group_name_H-M   'P 1'
#
loop_
_entity.id
_entity.type
_entity.pdbx_description
1 polymer ?
#
loop_
_entity_poly.entity_id
_entity_poly.type
_entity_poly.pdbx_seq_one_letter_code
_entity_poly.pdbx_strand_id
1 'polypeptide(L)'
;MPYLDGRSTKIQKRLPYDALIETNVYDINLNDFAPMGYKQLTKFIYRTPYLADIASSQVDEAMNRFIMDNRIRIDKREEDMILSGEDVVHNGVNKALISDSVIIKNAGRVPDWAMMIKLLNSFKKVLIIGNPLNGTRLRFDDILGFIDEQILAISPLDPEIREELEEAIRKKFHNDLAIIDLPLGGAANDEGNCGIYTAVMSTNKFVIFNL
;
A
#
# COMPACT_ATOMS: atom_id res chain seq x y z
N MET A 1 33.96 11.37 4.85
CA MET A 1 32.63 10.74 4.95
C MET A 1 32.64 9.51 4.06
N PRO A 2 32.29 8.31 4.56
CA PRO A 2 32.26 7.12 3.71
C PRO A 2 31.09 7.24 2.73
N TYR A 3 31.34 6.93 1.47
CA TYR A 3 30.34 6.84 0.41
C TYR A 3 29.36 5.71 0.75
N LEU A 4 28.07 6.03 0.88
CA LEU A 4 26.96 5.09 0.86
C LEU A 4 26.75 4.56 -0.58
N ASP A 5 27.76 3.90 -1.14
CA ASP A 5 27.70 3.44 -2.54
C ASP A 5 27.11 2.02 -2.70
N GLY A 6 26.65 1.39 -1.62
CA GLY A 6 25.96 0.09 -1.67
C GLY A 6 26.77 -1.01 -2.38
N ARG A 7 28.10 -0.87 -2.46
CA ARG A 7 28.95 -1.77 -3.25
C ARG A 7 29.15 -3.09 -2.52
N SER A 8 28.22 -4.02 -2.76
CA SER A 8 28.49 -5.44 -2.66
C SER A 8 29.41 -5.85 -3.81
N THR A 9 30.50 -6.56 -3.49
CA THR A 9 31.48 -7.10 -4.45
C THR A 9 30.89 -8.14 -5.41
N LYS A 10 29.60 -8.47 -5.29
CA LYS A 10 28.87 -9.45 -6.11
C LYS A 10 27.91 -8.84 -7.15
N ILE A 11 27.76 -7.52 -7.24
CA ILE A 11 26.88 -6.89 -8.25
C ILE A 11 27.63 -6.85 -9.59
N GLN A 12 27.44 -7.88 -10.42
CA GLN A 12 28.13 -8.05 -11.70
C GLN A 12 27.73 -7.05 -12.80
N LYS A 13 26.78 -6.14 -12.61
CA LYS A 13 26.43 -5.10 -13.58
C LYS A 13 26.01 -3.84 -12.83
N ARG A 14 26.64 -2.70 -13.13
CA ARG A 14 26.26 -1.39 -12.58
C ARG A 14 24.75 -1.20 -12.76
N LEU A 15 24.07 -0.67 -11.73
CA LEU A 15 22.73 -0.13 -11.92
C LEU A 15 22.82 0.94 -13.03
N PRO A 16 21.88 0.97 -13.98
CA PRO A 16 21.88 1.99 -15.03
C PRO A 16 21.94 3.39 -14.40
N TYR A 17 22.76 4.31 -14.91
CA TYR A 17 22.91 5.66 -14.32
C TYR A 17 21.60 6.47 -14.37
N ASP A 18 20.74 6.14 -15.32
CA ASP A 18 19.38 6.62 -15.50
C ASP A 18 18.36 6.01 -14.51
N ALA A 19 18.76 5.01 -13.72
CA ALA A 19 17.92 4.41 -12.69
C ALA A 19 18.07 5.06 -11.30
N LEU A 20 19.03 5.98 -11.13
CA LEU A 20 19.28 6.65 -9.84
C LEU A 20 18.79 8.09 -9.88
N ILE A 21 17.77 8.38 -9.08
CA ILE A 21 17.29 9.75 -8.85
C ILE A 21 17.68 10.13 -7.43
N GLU A 22 18.59 11.09 -7.28
CA GLU A 22 18.99 11.61 -5.99
C GLU A 22 17.88 12.51 -5.42
N THR A 23 17.42 12.21 -4.21
CA THR A 23 16.40 12.99 -3.53
C THR A 23 16.53 12.89 -2.02
N ASN A 24 16.12 13.95 -1.33
CA ASN A 24 16.00 13.96 0.12
C ASN A 24 14.60 13.46 0.50
N VAL A 25 14.47 12.15 0.75
CA VAL A 25 13.28 11.56 1.37
C VAL A 25 13.52 11.34 2.86
N TYR A 26 12.51 11.64 3.67
CA TYR A 26 12.59 11.51 5.13
C TYR A 26 12.27 10.09 5.62
N ASP A 27 11.70 9.26 4.76
CA ASP A 27 11.33 7.86 5.06
C ASP A 27 11.57 7.01 3.81
N ILE A 28 11.81 5.71 4.01
CA ILE A 28 12.03 4.70 2.97
C ILE A 28 10.74 4.00 2.53
N ASN A 29 9.67 4.11 3.30
CA ASN A 29 8.38 3.48 3.02
C ASN A 29 7.59 4.22 1.92
N LEU A 30 8.21 4.35 0.74
CA LEU A 30 7.68 5.14 -0.39
C LEU A 30 6.23 4.79 -0.75
N ASN A 31 5.84 3.51 -0.61
CA ASN A 31 4.48 3.03 -0.86
C ASN A 31 3.44 3.84 -0.07
N ASP A 32 3.78 4.27 1.14
CA ASP A 32 2.83 4.91 2.06
C ASP A 32 2.46 6.33 1.63
N PHE A 33 3.37 7.03 0.95
CA PHE A 33 3.21 8.46 0.64
C PHE A 33 3.37 8.83 -0.83
N ALA A 34 3.73 7.87 -1.70
CA ALA A 34 3.78 8.09 -3.14
C ALA A 34 2.37 8.29 -3.75
N PRO A 35 2.28 8.89 -4.95
CA PRO A 35 1.05 8.87 -5.72
C PRO A 35 0.59 7.44 -6.02
N MET A 36 -0.72 7.20 -5.95
CA MET A 36 -1.31 5.88 -6.16
C MET A 36 -2.59 5.98 -6.98
N GLY A 37 -3.04 4.85 -7.51
CA GLY A 37 -4.21 4.77 -8.38
C GLY A 37 -3.88 4.25 -9.76
N TYR A 38 -4.79 3.43 -10.29
CA TYR A 38 -4.69 2.88 -11.64
C TYR A 38 -5.35 3.78 -12.70
N LYS A 39 -6.55 4.29 -12.39
CA LYS A 39 -7.35 5.07 -13.34
C LYS A 39 -6.84 6.50 -13.46
N GLN A 40 -6.44 7.06 -12.33
CA GLN A 40 -5.76 8.35 -12.23
C GLN A 40 -4.64 8.17 -11.20
N LEU A 41 -3.43 8.59 -11.57
CA LEU A 41 -2.33 8.62 -10.63
C LEU A 41 -2.52 9.84 -9.71
N THR A 42 -2.96 9.59 -8.49
CA THR A 42 -3.41 10.60 -7.54
C THR A 42 -2.47 10.69 -6.36
N LYS A 43 -2.03 11.91 -6.03
CA LYS A 43 -1.32 12.18 -4.77
C LYS A 43 -2.32 12.56 -3.69
N PHE A 44 -2.43 11.74 -2.65
CA PHE A 44 -3.21 12.01 -1.44
C PHE A 44 -2.34 12.62 -0.34
N ILE A 45 -2.95 13.12 0.73
CA ILE A 45 -2.22 13.55 1.93
C ILE A 45 -1.73 12.32 2.69
N TYR A 46 -0.44 12.31 3.02
CA TYR A 46 0.12 11.29 3.91
C TYR A 46 0.12 11.74 5.37
N ARG A 47 -0.54 10.99 6.25
CA ARG A 47 -0.42 11.11 7.71
C ARG A 47 -0.41 9.72 8.32
N THR A 48 0.50 9.48 9.26
CA THR A 48 0.59 8.20 9.96
C THR A 48 0.51 8.41 11.48
N PRO A 49 -0.16 7.51 12.23
CA PRO A 49 -0.16 7.57 13.69
C PRO A 49 1.21 7.27 14.31
N TYR A 50 2.15 6.71 13.55
CA TYR A 50 3.48 6.34 14.05
C TYR A 50 4.46 7.53 14.13
N LEU A 51 4.12 8.66 13.50
CA LEU A 51 4.93 9.87 13.48
C LEU A 51 4.14 11.05 14.02
N ALA A 52 4.84 12.03 14.60
CA ALA A 52 4.22 13.31 14.92
C ALA A 52 3.69 13.98 13.64
N ASP A 53 2.59 14.74 13.74
CA ASP A 53 1.95 15.39 12.59
C ASP A 53 2.91 16.22 11.74
N ILE A 54 3.83 16.93 12.39
CA ILE A 54 4.85 17.75 11.71
C ILE A 54 5.80 16.87 10.90
N ALA A 55 6.23 15.73 11.46
CA ALA A 55 7.13 14.80 10.78
C ALA A 55 6.43 14.11 9.59
N SER A 56 5.19 13.63 9.77
CA SER A 56 4.36 13.14 8.66
C SER A 56 4.20 14.18 7.55
N SER A 57 3.98 15.45 7.93
CA SER A 57 3.84 16.55 6.96
C SER A 57 5.15 16.80 6.19
N GLN A 58 6.30 16.67 6.84
CA GLN A 58 7.60 16.81 6.18
C GLN A 58 7.88 15.69 5.18
N VAL A 59 7.53 14.44 5.50
CA VAL A 59 7.60 13.29 4.59
C VAL A 59 6.74 13.55 3.34
N ASP A 60 5.49 13.97 3.56
CA ASP A 60 4.54 14.30 2.50
C ASP A 60 5.05 15.44 1.59
N GLU A 61 5.57 16.52 2.18
CA GLU A 61 6.16 17.64 1.44
C GLU A 61 7.42 17.23 0.66
N ALA A 62 8.27 16.35 1.21
CA ALA A 62 9.43 15.84 0.49
C ALA A 62 9.04 15.07 -0.78
N MET A 63 8.01 14.22 -0.71
CA MET A 63 7.48 13.55 -1.90
C MET A 63 6.86 14.54 -2.89
N ASN A 64 6.16 15.56 -2.41
CA ASN A 64 5.63 16.61 -3.28
C ASN A 64 6.72 17.36 -4.02
N ARG A 65 7.82 17.73 -3.35
CA ARG A 65 9.00 18.34 -3.97
C ARG A 65 9.63 17.39 -4.99
N PHE A 66 9.83 16.13 -4.62
CA PHE A 66 10.38 15.11 -5.52
C PHE A 66 9.59 14.99 -6.84
N ILE A 67 8.25 14.96 -6.77
CA ILE A 67 7.38 14.92 -7.95
C ILE A 67 7.58 16.15 -8.83
N MET A 68 7.67 17.34 -8.22
CA MET A 68 7.81 18.61 -8.95
C MET A 68 9.19 18.75 -9.59
N ASP A 69 10.25 18.50 -8.82
CA ASP A 69 11.65 18.65 -9.26
C ASP A 69 11.99 17.69 -10.41
N ASN A 70 11.42 16.47 -10.37
CA ASN A 70 11.61 15.46 -11.40
C ASN A 70 10.54 15.47 -12.50
N ARG A 71 9.61 16.44 -12.46
CA ARG A 71 8.51 16.59 -13.43
C ARG A 71 7.72 15.28 -13.62
N ILE A 72 7.53 14.54 -12.54
CA ILE A 72 6.75 13.31 -12.55
C ILE A 72 5.30 13.68 -12.83
N ARG A 73 4.76 13.13 -13.91
CA ARG A 73 3.37 13.35 -14.28
C ARG A 73 2.47 12.64 -13.29
N ILE A 74 1.62 13.40 -12.62
CA ILE A 74 0.48 12.91 -11.84
C ILE A 74 -0.80 13.49 -12.45
N ASP A 75 -1.91 12.76 -12.36
CA ASP A 75 -3.18 13.21 -12.92
C ASP A 75 -3.93 14.12 -11.97
N LYS A 76 -3.76 13.92 -10.66
CA LYS A 76 -4.49 14.68 -9.63
C LYS A 76 -3.72 14.79 -8.31
N ARG A 77 -4.00 15.87 -7.56
CA ARG A 77 -3.68 16.02 -6.14
C ARG A 77 -4.99 16.12 -5.35
N GLU A 78 -5.14 15.31 -4.31
CA GLU A 78 -6.25 15.38 -3.36
C GLU A 78 -5.73 16.02 -2.07
N GLU A 79 -6.18 17.25 -1.81
CA GLU A 79 -5.64 18.12 -0.74
C GLU A 79 -6.49 18.08 0.55
N ASP A 80 -7.51 17.24 0.59
CA ASP A 80 -8.47 17.13 1.69
C ASP A 80 -8.57 15.71 2.26
N MET A 81 -8.07 14.70 1.54
CA MET A 81 -8.17 13.29 1.91
C MET A 81 -6.81 12.71 2.30
N ILE A 82 -6.76 12.15 3.50
CA ILE A 82 -5.65 11.35 4.00
C ILE A 82 -5.81 9.93 3.48
N LEU A 83 -4.77 9.41 2.84
CA LEU A 83 -4.70 8.01 2.40
C LEU A 83 -3.24 7.57 2.37
N SER A 84 -2.94 6.44 2.99
CA SER A 84 -1.61 5.83 3.01
C SER A 84 -1.61 4.50 2.27
N GLY A 85 -0.47 4.13 1.69
CA GLY A 85 -0.25 2.82 1.08
C GLY A 85 -0.50 1.66 2.05
N GLU A 86 -0.21 1.85 3.35
CA GLU A 86 -0.51 0.87 4.41
C GLU A 86 -1.99 0.46 4.50
N ASP A 87 -2.90 1.33 4.02
CA ASP A 87 -4.35 1.12 4.07
C ASP A 87 -4.93 0.58 2.75
N VAL A 88 -4.10 0.40 1.72
CA VAL A 88 -4.53 0.17 0.34
C VAL A 88 -3.83 -1.04 -0.25
N VAL A 89 -4.63 -2.02 -0.66
CA VAL A 89 -4.15 -3.19 -1.40
C VAL A 89 -4.83 -3.20 -2.77
N HIS A 90 -4.07 -2.93 -3.83
CA HIS A 90 -4.59 -2.84 -5.20
C HIS A 90 -3.84 -3.74 -6.18
N ASN A 91 -4.55 -4.26 -7.17
CA ASN A 91 -3.99 -5.22 -8.14
C ASN A 91 -3.28 -4.54 -9.34
N GLY A 92 -3.02 -3.23 -9.25
CA GLY A 92 -2.46 -2.45 -10.35
C GLY A 92 -3.31 -2.36 -11.63
N VAL A 93 -4.58 -2.83 -11.63
CA VAL A 93 -5.42 -2.89 -12.84
C VAL A 93 -6.82 -2.35 -12.64
N ASN A 94 -7.58 -2.82 -11.67
CA ASN A 94 -8.96 -2.36 -11.51
C ASN A 94 -9.58 -2.62 -10.14
N LYS A 95 -8.94 -3.37 -9.26
CA LYS A 95 -9.47 -3.67 -7.93
C LYS A 95 -8.58 -3.04 -6.87
N ALA A 96 -9.21 -2.44 -5.87
CA ALA A 96 -8.57 -2.01 -4.65
C ALA A 96 -9.43 -2.43 -3.46
N LEU A 97 -8.75 -2.99 -2.46
CA LEU A 97 -9.23 -3.19 -1.10
C LEU A 97 -8.69 -2.03 -0.27
N ILE A 98 -9.54 -1.41 0.54
CA ILE A 98 -9.21 -0.25 1.36
C ILE A 98 -9.61 -0.56 2.79
N SER A 99 -8.73 -0.28 3.75
CA SER A 99 -9.06 -0.40 5.17
C SER A 99 -10.16 0.60 5.56
N ASP A 100 -11.11 0.17 6.37
CA ASP A 100 -12.12 1.02 7.00
C ASP A 100 -11.53 2.09 7.93
N SER A 101 -10.30 1.91 8.40
CA SER A 101 -9.55 2.92 9.17
C SER A 101 -9.42 4.25 8.41
N VAL A 102 -9.49 4.23 7.07
CA VAL A 102 -9.49 5.44 6.23
C VAL A 102 -10.72 6.31 6.52
N ILE A 103 -11.88 5.72 6.83
CA ILE A 103 -13.08 6.46 7.23
C ILE A 103 -12.80 7.24 8.53
N ILE A 104 -12.18 6.57 9.50
CA ILE A 104 -11.84 7.15 10.81
C ILE A 104 -10.79 8.27 10.63
N LYS A 105 -9.73 8.02 9.85
CA LYS A 105 -8.65 8.98 9.56
C LYS A 105 -9.17 10.27 8.90
N ASN A 106 -10.29 10.19 8.18
CA ASN A 106 -10.89 11.32 7.45
C ASN A 106 -12.17 11.87 8.08
N ALA A 107 -12.55 11.38 9.26
CA ALA A 107 -13.77 11.81 9.94
C ALA A 107 -13.78 13.33 10.17
N GLY A 108 -14.89 13.98 9.78
CA GLY A 108 -15.04 15.43 9.87
C GLY A 108 -14.27 16.24 8.82
N ARG A 109 -13.46 15.59 7.97
CA ARG A 109 -12.68 16.22 6.90
C ARG A 109 -13.30 16.01 5.53
N VAL A 110 -13.64 14.75 5.23
CA VAL A 110 -14.27 14.35 3.97
C VAL A 110 -15.45 13.42 4.29
N PRO A 111 -16.67 13.71 3.81
CA PRO A 111 -17.80 12.78 3.96
C PRO A 111 -17.55 11.46 3.23
N ASP A 112 -18.06 10.35 3.77
CA ASP A 112 -17.85 8.99 3.23
C ASP A 112 -18.16 8.85 1.74
N TRP A 113 -19.27 9.46 1.28
CA TRP A 113 -19.65 9.44 -0.13
C TRP A 113 -18.64 10.16 -1.03
N ALA A 114 -18.05 11.27 -0.55
CA ALA A 114 -17.06 12.03 -1.29
C ALA A 114 -15.73 11.29 -1.34
N MET A 115 -15.35 10.64 -0.23
CA MET A 115 -14.21 9.73 -0.17
C MET A 115 -14.36 8.58 -1.17
N MET A 116 -15.52 7.94 -1.23
CA MET A 116 -15.80 6.89 -2.22
C MET A 116 -15.67 7.39 -3.65
N ILE A 117 -16.11 8.62 -3.97
CA ILE A 117 -15.92 9.21 -5.31
C ILE A 117 -14.43 9.40 -5.62
N LYS A 118 -13.63 9.94 -4.68
CA LYS A 118 -12.19 10.14 -4.84
C LYS A 118 -11.46 8.80 -5.07
N LEU A 119 -11.80 7.78 -4.29
CA LEU A 119 -11.29 6.43 -4.45
C LEU A 119 -11.69 5.82 -5.80
N LEU A 120 -12.94 5.98 -6.26
CA LEU A 120 -13.42 5.50 -7.56
C LEU A 120 -12.90 6.31 -8.78
N ASN A 121 -12.31 7.47 -8.52
CA ASN A 121 -11.59 8.23 -9.54
C ASN A 121 -10.15 7.74 -9.68
N SER A 122 -9.52 7.34 -8.56
CA SER A 122 -8.16 6.81 -8.55
C SER A 122 -8.11 5.31 -8.91
N PHE A 123 -9.13 4.56 -8.50
CA PHE A 123 -9.27 3.11 -8.71
C PHE A 123 -10.60 2.80 -9.41
N LYS A 124 -10.71 1.65 -10.10
CA LYS A 124 -11.91 1.32 -10.88
C LYS A 124 -13.02 0.63 -10.06
N LYS A 125 -12.66 -0.34 -9.24
CA LYS A 125 -13.55 -1.06 -8.32
C LYS A 125 -12.93 -1.01 -6.92
N VAL A 126 -13.65 -0.46 -5.97
CA VAL A 126 -13.18 -0.27 -4.58
C VAL A 126 -14.10 -1.04 -3.63
N LEU A 127 -13.49 -1.76 -2.70
CA LEU A 127 -14.13 -2.38 -1.55
C LEU A 127 -13.48 -1.84 -0.29
N ILE A 128 -14.27 -1.27 0.62
CA ILE A 128 -13.81 -0.93 1.97
C ILE A 128 -14.17 -2.10 2.89
N ILE A 129 -13.18 -2.60 3.65
CA ILE A 129 -13.34 -3.70 4.61
C ILE A 129 -12.54 -3.42 5.88
N GLY A 130 -12.96 -4.04 6.98
CA GLY A 130 -12.20 -4.04 8.22
C GLY A 130 -10.85 -4.72 8.06
N ASN A 131 -9.87 -4.31 8.86
CA ASN A 131 -8.62 -5.05 8.99
C ASN A 131 -8.94 -6.44 9.61
N PRO A 132 -8.67 -7.57 8.92
CA PRO A 132 -9.01 -8.90 9.43
C PRO A 132 -8.31 -9.28 10.73
N LEU A 133 -7.12 -8.72 10.98
CA LEU A 133 -6.35 -8.93 12.22
C LEU A 133 -6.32 -7.66 13.06
N ASN A 134 -7.45 -6.96 13.13
CA ASN A 134 -7.60 -5.78 13.97
C ASN A 134 -7.27 -6.10 15.44
N GLY A 135 -6.52 -5.21 16.09
CA GLY A 135 -5.99 -5.43 17.45
C GLY A 135 -4.57 -6.02 17.48
N THR A 136 -4.04 -6.47 16.35
CA THR A 136 -2.61 -6.76 16.19
C THR A 136 -1.83 -5.50 15.77
N ARG A 137 -0.51 -5.60 15.66
CA ARG A 137 0.35 -4.54 15.10
C ARG A 137 0.47 -4.59 13.57
N LEU A 138 -0.29 -5.47 12.91
CA LEU A 138 -0.18 -5.69 11.47
C LEU A 138 -0.98 -4.65 10.68
N ARG A 139 -0.34 -4.09 9.64
CA ARG A 139 -0.96 -3.16 8.71
C ARG A 139 -1.83 -3.91 7.72
N PHE A 140 -2.70 -3.19 7.01
CA PHE A 140 -3.62 -3.83 6.08
C PHE A 140 -2.89 -4.44 4.87
N ASP A 141 -1.86 -3.75 4.37
CA ASP A 141 -0.93 -4.23 3.34
C ASP A 141 0.04 -5.31 3.82
N ASP A 142 0.21 -5.48 5.14
CA ASP A 142 0.95 -6.63 5.68
C ASP A 142 0.12 -7.92 5.56
N ILE A 143 -1.22 -7.85 5.63
CA ILE A 143 -2.10 -9.02 5.75
C ILE A 143 -2.58 -9.53 4.38
N LEU A 144 -2.73 -8.62 3.43
CA LEU A 144 -3.35 -8.88 2.14
C LEU A 144 -2.44 -8.37 1.01
N GLY A 145 -2.30 -9.14 -0.06
CA GLY A 145 -1.46 -8.74 -1.19
C GLY A 145 -1.94 -9.35 -2.51
N PHE A 146 -2.01 -8.55 -3.57
CA PHE A 146 -2.27 -9.09 -4.91
C PHE A 146 -0.99 -9.66 -5.50
N ILE A 147 -0.97 -10.96 -5.74
CA ILE A 147 0.10 -11.63 -6.49
C ILE A 147 -0.22 -11.73 -8.00
N ASP A 148 -1.48 -11.53 -8.37
CA ASP A 148 -1.96 -11.44 -9.75
C ASP A 148 -3.24 -10.58 -9.81
N GLU A 149 -3.72 -10.21 -11.00
CA GLU A 149 -4.93 -9.42 -11.23
C GLU A 149 -6.21 -10.05 -10.61
N GLN A 150 -6.19 -11.37 -10.46
CA GLN A 150 -7.28 -12.22 -9.99
C GLN A 150 -6.92 -13.06 -8.76
N ILE A 151 -5.72 -12.94 -8.21
CA ILE A 151 -5.29 -13.73 -7.06
C ILE A 151 -4.90 -12.80 -5.91
N LEU A 152 -5.69 -12.86 -4.84
CA LEU A 152 -5.42 -12.21 -3.57
C LEU A 152 -4.80 -13.22 -2.62
N ALA A 153 -3.56 -12.98 -2.23
CA ALA A 153 -2.91 -13.69 -1.16
C ALA A 153 -3.27 -13.06 0.18
N ILE A 154 -3.55 -13.89 1.18
CA ILE A 154 -3.86 -13.48 2.55
C ILE A 154 -2.96 -14.21 3.54
N SER A 155 -2.63 -13.56 4.64
CA SER A 155 -2.09 -14.24 5.83
C SER A 155 -3.11 -15.26 6.33
N PRO A 156 -2.70 -16.36 6.99
CA PRO A 156 -3.64 -17.32 7.55
C PRO A 156 -4.51 -16.63 8.60
N LEU A 157 -5.83 -16.74 8.43
CA LEU A 157 -6.82 -16.18 9.33
C LEU A 157 -7.59 -17.29 10.05
N ASP A 158 -8.17 -16.96 11.20
CA ASP A 158 -9.15 -17.83 11.83
C ASP A 158 -10.32 -18.09 10.85
N PRO A 159 -10.88 -19.32 10.82
CA PRO A 159 -11.89 -19.70 9.82
C PRO A 159 -13.08 -18.75 9.73
N GLU A 160 -13.56 -18.23 10.87
CA GLU A 160 -14.70 -17.31 10.93
C GLU A 160 -14.36 -15.97 10.25
N ILE A 161 -13.22 -15.38 10.60
CA ILE A 161 -12.73 -14.11 10.00
C ILE A 161 -12.46 -14.30 8.51
N ARG A 162 -11.90 -15.45 8.13
CA ARG A 162 -11.64 -15.82 6.74
C ARG A 162 -12.94 -15.86 5.94
N GLU A 163 -13.97 -16.51 6.46
CA GLU A 163 -15.28 -16.63 5.79
C GLU A 163 -15.96 -15.26 5.62
N GLU A 164 -15.93 -14.41 6.65
CA GLU A 164 -16.46 -13.05 6.57
C GLU A 164 -15.76 -12.20 5.50
N LEU A 165 -14.42 -12.29 5.43
CA LEU A 165 -13.62 -11.62 4.40
C LEU A 165 -13.97 -12.14 3.00
N GLU A 166 -14.06 -13.46 2.83
CA GLU A 166 -14.42 -14.10 1.57
C GLU A 166 -15.82 -13.68 1.12
N GLU A 167 -16.80 -13.62 2.03
CA GLU A 167 -18.15 -13.17 1.70
C GLU A 167 -18.18 -11.70 1.26
N ALA A 168 -17.48 -10.82 1.98
CA ALA A 168 -17.39 -9.40 1.64
C ALA A 168 -16.77 -9.19 0.24
N ILE A 169 -15.68 -9.92 -0.04
CA ILE A 169 -15.01 -9.91 -1.35
C ILE A 169 -15.95 -10.46 -2.42
N ARG A 170 -16.58 -11.62 -2.19
CA ARG A 170 -17.49 -12.24 -3.16
C ARG A 170 -18.69 -11.36 -3.46
N LYS A 171 -19.21 -10.63 -2.48
CA LYS A 171 -20.33 -9.71 -2.68
C LYS A 171 -19.96 -8.58 -3.65
N LYS A 172 -18.71 -8.10 -3.63
CA LYS A 172 -18.26 -6.97 -4.45
C LYS A 172 -17.62 -7.38 -5.77
N PHE A 173 -16.82 -8.43 -5.76
CA PHE A 173 -16.02 -8.89 -6.89
C PHE A 173 -16.54 -10.21 -7.47
N HIS A 174 -17.63 -10.77 -6.94
CA HIS A 174 -18.19 -12.05 -7.37
C HIS A 174 -17.11 -13.14 -7.34
N ASN A 175 -17.04 -13.97 -8.38
CA ASN A 175 -16.02 -15.01 -8.51
C ASN A 175 -14.81 -14.53 -9.33
N ASP A 176 -14.62 -13.21 -9.48
CA ASP A 176 -13.49 -12.62 -10.23
C ASP A 176 -12.16 -12.66 -9.44
N LEU A 177 -12.18 -13.15 -8.19
CA LEU A 177 -11.03 -13.16 -7.30
C LEU A 177 -10.89 -14.52 -6.61
N ALA A 178 -9.76 -15.18 -6.84
CA ALA A 178 -9.30 -16.31 -6.06
C ALA A 178 -8.55 -15.80 -4.83
N ILE A 179 -8.85 -16.40 -3.68
CA ILE A 179 -8.19 -16.11 -2.40
C ILE A 179 -7.30 -17.30 -2.08
N ILE A 180 -6.04 -17.04 -1.79
CA ILE A 180 -5.08 -18.06 -1.38
C ILE A 180 -4.47 -17.68 -0.03
N ASP A 181 -4.30 -18.67 0.83
CA ASP A 181 -3.59 -18.50 2.10
C ASP A 181 -2.08 -18.68 1.85
N LEU A 182 -1.28 -17.69 2.24
CA LEU A 182 0.17 -17.83 2.30
C LEU A 182 0.57 -18.26 3.71
N PRO A 183 1.44 -19.26 3.86
CA PRO A 183 1.89 -19.70 5.18
C PRO A 183 2.67 -18.59 5.89
N LEU A 184 2.73 -18.63 7.22
CA LEU A 184 3.63 -17.73 7.96
C LEU A 184 5.04 -18.33 8.02
N GLY A 185 6.04 -17.53 7.70
CA GLY A 185 7.45 -17.82 7.87
C GLY A 185 7.88 -17.74 9.34
N GLY A 186 7.46 -18.71 10.14
CA GLY A 186 7.80 -18.79 11.57
C GLY A 186 6.60 -18.59 12.49
N ALA A 187 6.85 -18.53 13.80
CA ALA A 187 5.81 -18.21 14.77
C ALA A 187 5.32 -16.78 14.48
N ALA A 188 4.01 -16.63 14.27
CA ALA A 188 3.35 -15.34 14.28
C ALA A 188 3.55 -14.75 15.69
N ASN A 189 4.65 -14.05 15.89
CA ASN A 189 4.85 -13.33 17.14
C ASN A 189 4.06 -12.03 16.99
N ASP A 190 3.41 -11.58 18.07
CA ASP A 190 2.66 -10.30 18.11
C ASP A 190 3.53 -9.04 17.85
N GLU A 191 4.81 -9.23 17.49
CA GLU A 191 5.85 -8.22 17.31
C GLU A 191 6.24 -8.07 15.83
N GLY A 192 5.34 -7.50 15.03
CA GLY A 192 5.64 -6.97 13.68
C GLY A 192 5.34 -7.93 12.52
N ASN A 193 5.70 -7.51 11.30
CA ASN A 193 5.42 -8.22 10.05
C ASN A 193 6.52 -9.23 9.64
N CYS A 194 7.48 -9.50 10.53
CA CYS A 194 8.56 -10.45 10.29
C CYS A 194 7.99 -11.85 10.04
N GLY A 195 8.31 -12.45 8.89
CA GLY A 195 7.80 -13.77 8.50
C GLY A 195 6.43 -13.75 7.80
N ILE A 196 5.87 -12.58 7.49
CA ILE A 196 4.64 -12.48 6.72
C ILE A 196 4.95 -12.32 5.23
N TYR A 197 4.56 -13.29 4.41
CA TYR A 197 4.83 -13.27 2.98
C TYR A 197 3.87 -12.39 2.18
N THR A 198 2.80 -11.87 2.78
CA THR A 198 1.80 -11.05 2.07
C THR A 198 2.25 -9.63 1.75
N ALA A 199 3.35 -9.17 2.33
CA ALA A 199 4.07 -7.98 1.86
C ALA A 199 4.77 -8.28 0.53
N VAL A 200 3.97 -8.35 -0.55
CA VAL A 200 4.42 -8.74 -1.89
C VAL A 200 4.61 -7.53 -2.79
N MET A 201 5.62 -7.60 -3.64
CA MET A 201 5.79 -6.69 -4.77
C MET A 201 5.65 -7.47 -6.06
N SER A 202 4.58 -7.18 -6.79
CA SER A 202 4.28 -7.82 -8.08
C SER A 202 4.71 -6.91 -9.24
N THR A 203 5.39 -7.50 -10.22
CA THR A 203 5.77 -6.88 -11.49
C THR A 203 5.13 -7.66 -12.64
N ASN A 204 5.24 -7.16 -13.87
CA ASN A 204 4.73 -7.87 -15.05
C ASN A 204 5.34 -9.27 -15.28
N LYS A 205 6.44 -9.62 -14.60
CA LYS A 205 7.17 -10.89 -14.81
C LYS A 205 7.43 -11.68 -13.53
N PHE A 206 7.50 -11.01 -12.40
CA PHE A 206 7.95 -11.58 -11.13
C PHE A 206 7.06 -11.11 -10.00
N VAL A 207 6.75 -12.02 -9.09
CA VAL A 207 6.24 -11.72 -7.76
C VAL A 207 7.40 -11.89 -6.79
N ILE A 208 7.69 -10.84 -6.02
CA ILE A 208 8.77 -10.80 -5.04
C ILE A 208 8.13 -10.81 -3.67
N PHE A 209 8.45 -11.84 -2.89
CA PHE A 209 8.01 -11.99 -1.50
C PHE A 209 9.10 -11.44 -0.57
N ASN A 210 8.69 -10.73 0.47
CA ASN A 210 9.59 -10.36 1.55
C ASN A 210 9.84 -11.62 2.42
N LEU A 211 11.09 -12.09 2.46
CA LEU A 211 11.53 -13.25 3.25
C LEU A 211 12.26 -12.80 4.51
#